data_AF-A0A968IP22-F1
#
_entry.id   AF-A0A968IP22-F1
#
_cell.length_a   1.000
_cell.length_b   1.000
_cell.length_c   1.000
_cell.angle_alpha   90.00
_cell.angle_beta   90.00
_cell.angle_gamma   90.00
#
_symmetry.space_group_name_H-M   'P 1'
#
loop_
_entity.id
_entity.type
_entity.pdbx_description
1 polymer ?
#
loop_
_entity_poly.entity_id
_entity_poly.type
_entity_poly.pdbx_seq_one_letter_code
_entity_poly.pdbx_strand_id
1 'polypeptide(L)'
;MSNEFRELLKRVGSGTHTSKNLTRAEAAMATEMMLLQVATPAQIGAFMIAHRIKRPTPEELAGILDTFDRLGNKLEICPTHQYQPVVLGTPYDGRSRTVPVTIITALILATANVPVVLHGGDFMPTKYGIPLVDIWQQLGVDFSTLNLAQAQSVYNQTNLGLVYLPQHFPAAHSFVTFREQIGKRPPFATAELVWSPIAGDVHLVAGFVHPPTEERFRETFKLRGTKNYTLVKGLEGSCDLARSRTGIIALSQPDKEFERLLLDPYQSGFGGCDPIFESNPAAIALIKETIQGHHNQLLPAAIFNGGFYLWRFQITETLESGFALAEQMLTTGKVAHKLFELKSVNSEQ
;
A
#
# COMPACT_ATOMS: atom_id res chain seq x y z
N MET A 1 26.51 14.45 -16.54
CA MET A 1 25.67 13.55 -17.36
C MET A 1 26.28 12.16 -17.29
N SER A 2 25.53 11.14 -16.86
CA SER A 2 26.06 9.78 -16.78
C SER A 2 25.95 9.07 -18.14
N ASN A 3 27.10 8.63 -18.68
CA ASN A 3 27.16 7.85 -19.92
C ASN A 3 26.63 6.42 -19.73
N GLU A 4 26.89 5.83 -18.56
CA GLU A 4 26.38 4.49 -18.21
C GLU A 4 24.85 4.47 -18.13
N PHE A 5 24.25 5.46 -17.45
CA PHE A 5 22.79 5.56 -17.40
C PHE A 5 22.17 5.77 -18.78
N ARG A 6 22.88 6.48 -19.67
CA ARG A 6 22.43 6.69 -21.05
C ARG A 6 22.29 5.36 -21.81
N GLU A 7 23.15 4.38 -21.56
CA GLU A 7 23.05 3.07 -22.20
C GLU A 7 21.85 2.26 -21.67
N LEU A 8 21.53 2.37 -20.37
CA LEU A 8 20.30 1.79 -19.81
C LEU A 8 19.05 2.45 -20.41
N LEU A 9 19.05 3.79 -20.52
CA LEU A 9 17.96 4.55 -21.13
C LEU A 9 17.74 4.15 -22.59
N LYS A 10 18.81 3.99 -23.39
CA LYS A 10 18.71 3.56 -24.79
C LYS A 10 18.04 2.20 -24.94
N ARG A 11 18.33 1.25 -24.05
CA ARG A 11 17.70 -0.08 -24.07
C ARG A 11 16.20 0.01 -23.85
N VAL A 12 15.77 0.81 -22.89
CA VAL A 12 14.35 0.95 -22.56
C VAL A 12 13.61 1.83 -23.58
N GLY A 13 14.30 2.83 -24.16
CA GLY A 13 13.70 3.90 -24.97
C GLY A 13 13.90 3.81 -26.48
N SER A 14 14.40 2.70 -27.04
CA SER A 14 14.70 2.62 -28.47
C SER A 14 13.48 2.47 -29.40
N GLY A 15 12.27 2.24 -28.85
CA GLY A 15 11.01 2.13 -29.61
C GLY A 15 10.25 0.82 -29.34
N THR A 16 8.98 0.75 -29.78
CA THR A 16 8.06 -0.36 -29.45
C THR A 16 8.60 -1.74 -29.81
N HIS A 17 9.30 -1.88 -30.93
CA HIS A 17 9.79 -3.17 -31.44
C HIS A 17 11.28 -3.41 -31.18
N THR A 18 12.00 -2.40 -30.70
CA THR A 18 13.45 -2.44 -30.53
C THR A 18 13.87 -2.31 -29.07
N SER A 19 12.96 -1.85 -28.20
CA SER A 19 13.21 -1.76 -26.76
C SER A 19 13.53 -3.15 -26.21
N LYS A 20 14.51 -3.17 -25.30
CA LYS A 20 14.97 -4.37 -24.62
C LYS A 20 14.58 -4.27 -23.15
N ASN A 21 14.27 -5.42 -22.57
CA ASN A 21 14.11 -5.53 -21.13
C ASN A 21 15.48 -5.39 -20.47
N LEU A 22 15.51 -4.67 -19.36
CA LEU A 22 16.66 -4.69 -18.47
C LEU A 22 16.64 -5.99 -17.67
N THR A 23 17.83 -6.50 -17.37
CA THR A 23 17.97 -7.53 -16.33
C THR A 23 17.61 -6.96 -14.95
N ARG A 24 17.36 -7.83 -13.96
CA ARG A 24 17.15 -7.43 -12.56
C ARG A 24 18.28 -6.52 -12.04
N ALA A 25 19.53 -6.86 -12.34
CA ALA A 25 20.70 -6.08 -11.94
C ALA A 25 20.75 -4.71 -12.64
N GLU A 26 20.46 -4.66 -13.95
CA GLU A 26 20.43 -3.40 -14.70
C GLU A 26 19.30 -2.48 -14.26
N ALA A 27 18.13 -3.03 -13.92
CA ALA A 27 17.02 -2.26 -13.35
C ALA A 27 17.33 -1.73 -11.95
N ALA A 28 18.00 -2.53 -11.11
CA ALA A 28 18.49 -2.10 -9.81
C ALA A 28 19.51 -0.95 -9.94
N MET A 29 20.48 -1.09 -10.84
CA MET A 29 21.48 -0.07 -11.16
C MET A 29 20.85 1.21 -11.69
N ALA A 30 19.92 1.13 -12.65
CA ALA A 30 19.19 2.29 -13.14
C ALA A 30 18.46 3.01 -12.00
N THR A 31 17.75 2.25 -11.15
CA THR A 31 17.00 2.80 -10.01
C THR A 31 17.91 3.52 -9.02
N GLU A 32 19.07 2.92 -8.70
CA GLU A 32 20.05 3.52 -7.80
C GLU A 32 20.60 4.83 -8.37
N MET A 33 21.02 4.83 -9.64
CA MET A 33 21.53 6.03 -10.29
C MET A 33 20.50 7.17 -10.34
N MET A 34 19.21 6.84 -10.42
CA MET A 34 18.13 7.81 -10.36
C MET A 34 17.92 8.33 -8.92
N LEU A 35 17.87 7.43 -7.92
CA LEU A 35 17.68 7.80 -6.51
C LEU A 35 18.84 8.64 -5.96
N LEU A 36 20.07 8.31 -6.35
CA LEU A 36 21.29 9.04 -5.97
C LEU A 36 21.57 10.26 -6.86
N GLN A 37 20.67 10.57 -7.81
CA GLN A 37 20.79 11.69 -8.74
C GLN A 37 22.11 11.71 -9.56
N VAL A 38 22.68 10.54 -9.83
CA VAL A 38 23.80 10.37 -10.78
C VAL A 38 23.32 10.62 -12.22
N ALA A 39 22.07 10.22 -12.52
CA ALA A 39 21.38 10.57 -13.75
C ALA A 39 20.84 12.01 -13.68
N THR A 40 20.91 12.77 -14.79
CA THR A 40 20.36 14.13 -14.81
C THR A 40 18.83 14.12 -14.82
N PRO A 41 18.15 15.22 -14.42
CA PRO A 41 16.69 15.35 -14.50
C PRO A 41 16.09 14.93 -15.86
N ALA A 42 16.72 15.34 -16.96
CA ALA A 42 16.29 14.96 -18.31
C ALA A 42 16.41 13.44 -18.56
N GLN A 43 17.49 12.81 -18.09
CA GLN A 43 17.68 11.36 -18.19
C GLN A 43 16.66 10.60 -17.35
N ILE A 44 16.41 11.05 -16.11
CA ILE A 44 15.43 10.46 -15.18
C ILE A 44 14.03 10.52 -15.79
N GLY A 45 13.61 11.71 -16.26
CA GLY A 45 12.28 11.88 -16.86
C GLY A 45 12.10 11.07 -18.15
N ALA A 46 13.12 11.04 -19.01
CA ALA A 46 13.10 10.21 -20.21
C ALA A 46 12.98 8.72 -19.88
N PHE A 47 13.72 8.24 -18.86
CA PHE A 47 13.65 6.85 -18.42
C PHE A 47 12.25 6.51 -17.88
N MET A 48 11.69 7.35 -17.02
CA MET A 48 10.36 7.15 -16.43
C MET A 48 9.28 6.97 -17.51
N ILE A 49 9.29 7.80 -18.56
CA ILE A 49 8.29 7.72 -19.63
C ILE A 49 8.57 6.57 -20.60
N ALA A 50 9.81 6.37 -21.02
CA ALA A 50 10.18 5.23 -21.86
C ALA A 50 9.80 3.90 -21.19
N HIS A 51 10.12 3.75 -19.91
CA HIS A 51 9.81 2.54 -19.14
C HIS A 51 8.31 2.36 -18.91
N ARG A 52 7.56 3.46 -18.69
CA ARG A 52 6.10 3.42 -18.63
C ARG A 52 5.48 2.90 -19.93
N ILE A 53 5.94 3.39 -21.09
CA ILE A 53 5.42 3.00 -22.40
C ILE A 53 5.75 1.53 -22.69
N LYS A 54 7.00 1.12 -22.46
CA LYS A 54 7.45 -0.29 -22.60
C LYS A 54 6.69 -1.23 -21.66
N ARG A 55 6.34 -0.74 -20.46
CA ARG A 55 5.87 -1.47 -19.29
C ARG A 55 7.00 -2.30 -18.65
N PRO A 56 7.09 -2.32 -17.30
CA PRO A 56 8.12 -3.08 -16.62
C PRO A 56 7.88 -4.58 -16.71
N THR A 57 8.93 -5.38 -16.81
CA THR A 57 8.88 -6.83 -16.59
C THR A 57 8.92 -7.16 -15.09
N PRO A 58 8.63 -8.41 -14.68
CA PRO A 58 8.84 -8.86 -13.31
C PRO A 58 10.29 -8.69 -12.81
N GLU A 59 11.29 -8.98 -13.65
CA GLU A 59 12.71 -8.81 -13.31
C GLU A 59 13.07 -7.35 -13.07
N GLU A 60 12.55 -6.45 -13.91
CA GLU A 60 12.76 -5.01 -13.76
C GLU A 60 12.10 -4.50 -12.47
N LEU A 61 10.89 -4.99 -12.16
CA LEU A 61 10.21 -4.63 -10.92
C LEU A 61 10.96 -5.18 -9.69
N ALA A 62 11.50 -6.40 -9.77
CA ALA A 62 12.32 -6.98 -8.73
C ALA A 62 13.58 -6.14 -8.48
N GLY A 63 14.26 -5.69 -9.54
CA GLY A 63 15.45 -4.84 -9.43
C GLY A 63 15.16 -3.48 -8.79
N ILE A 64 14.02 -2.85 -9.12
CA ILE A 64 13.57 -1.62 -8.45
C ILE A 64 13.40 -1.86 -6.94
N LEU A 65 12.71 -2.95 -6.58
CA LEU A 65 12.45 -3.29 -5.18
C LEU A 65 13.72 -3.65 -4.41
N ASP A 66 14.68 -4.33 -5.02
CA ASP A 66 15.98 -4.61 -4.39
C ASP A 66 16.74 -3.33 -4.04
N THR A 67 16.69 -2.33 -4.92
CA THR A 67 17.30 -1.02 -4.64
C THR A 67 16.54 -0.28 -3.55
N PHE A 68 15.19 -0.36 -3.53
CA PHE A 68 14.38 0.22 -2.45
C PHE A 68 14.70 -0.43 -1.10
N ASP A 69 14.89 -1.74 -1.06
CA ASP A 69 15.31 -2.44 0.16
C ASP A 69 16.70 -2.02 0.62
N ARG A 70 17.63 -1.80 -0.30
CA ARG A 70 19.01 -1.46 0.07
C ARG A 70 19.17 -0.01 0.53
N LEU A 71 18.43 0.92 -0.07
CA LEU A 71 18.59 2.36 0.16
C LEU A 71 17.51 2.97 1.07
N GLY A 72 16.34 2.34 1.16
CA GLY A 72 15.24 2.81 1.99
C GLY A 72 15.45 2.45 3.46
N ASN A 73 15.17 3.40 4.35
CA ASN A 73 15.08 3.08 5.76
C ASN A 73 13.86 2.19 6.01
N LYS A 74 13.97 1.33 7.03
CA LYS A 74 12.93 0.33 7.34
C LYS A 74 12.63 0.33 8.82
N LEU A 75 11.37 0.02 9.13
CA LEU A 75 11.02 -0.50 10.44
C LEU A 75 11.59 -1.91 10.62
N GLU A 76 11.70 -2.35 11.86
CA GLU A 76 12.05 -3.70 12.26
C GLU A 76 10.81 -4.41 12.83
N ILE A 77 10.76 -5.73 12.68
CA ILE A 77 9.71 -6.54 13.32
C ILE A 77 9.87 -6.47 14.83
N CYS A 78 8.79 -6.14 15.54
CA CYS A 78 8.78 -6.16 17.00
C CYS A 78 8.68 -7.62 17.48
N PRO A 79 9.65 -8.14 18.24
CA PRO A 79 9.64 -9.54 18.69
C PRO A 79 8.48 -9.89 19.63
N THR A 80 7.83 -8.90 20.22
CA THR A 80 6.69 -9.08 21.14
C THR A 80 5.34 -9.10 20.43
N HIS A 81 5.28 -8.76 19.14
CA HIS A 81 4.06 -8.87 18.36
C HIS A 81 3.68 -10.34 18.14
N GLN A 82 2.40 -10.66 18.27
CA GLN A 82 1.91 -12.04 18.22
C GLN A 82 1.80 -12.60 16.80
N TYR A 83 1.53 -11.74 15.82
CA TYR A 83 1.24 -12.12 14.44
C TYR A 83 2.29 -11.55 13.49
N GLN A 84 2.39 -12.18 12.31
CA GLN A 84 3.19 -11.67 11.21
C GLN A 84 2.72 -10.25 10.82
N PRO A 85 3.64 -9.29 10.61
CA PRO A 85 3.27 -7.96 10.16
C PRO A 85 2.65 -7.97 8.77
N VAL A 86 1.63 -7.13 8.59
CA VAL A 86 0.91 -6.94 7.34
C VAL A 86 1.27 -5.57 6.77
N VAL A 87 1.71 -5.52 5.52
CA VAL A 87 1.94 -4.26 4.81
C VAL A 87 0.76 -4.01 3.88
N LEU A 88 0.02 -2.92 4.09
CA LEU A 88 -1.12 -2.56 3.25
C LEU A 88 -0.70 -1.53 2.18
N GLY A 89 -0.33 -2.04 1.01
CA GLY A 89 0.12 -1.27 -0.15
C GLY A 89 -1.03 -0.60 -0.90
N THR A 90 -1.05 0.74 -0.91
CA THR A 90 -2.04 1.54 -1.62
C THR A 90 -1.39 2.53 -2.58
N PRO A 91 -2.08 2.97 -3.66
CA PRO A 91 -1.52 3.94 -4.59
C PRO A 91 -1.22 5.26 -3.89
N TYR A 92 0.02 5.75 -4.02
CA TYR A 92 0.45 7.00 -3.36
C TYR A 92 -0.23 8.27 -3.90
N ASP A 93 -0.84 8.21 -5.09
CA ASP A 93 -1.61 9.35 -5.62
C ASP A 93 -3.03 9.46 -5.04
N GLY A 94 -3.32 8.69 -3.99
CA GLY A 94 -4.44 8.89 -3.08
C GLY A 94 -5.80 8.44 -3.63
N ARG A 95 -6.85 8.71 -2.85
CA ARG A 95 -8.24 8.39 -3.19
C ARG A 95 -9.02 9.64 -3.56
N SER A 96 -9.84 9.53 -4.59
CA SER A 96 -10.63 10.68 -5.08
C SER A 96 -12.01 10.32 -5.62
N ARG A 97 -12.35 9.03 -5.70
CA ARG A 97 -13.69 8.59 -6.14
C ARG A 97 -14.46 7.86 -5.04
N THR A 98 -13.75 7.13 -4.18
CA THR A 98 -14.35 6.38 -3.07
C THR A 98 -13.63 6.67 -1.76
N VAL A 99 -14.39 6.72 -0.67
CA VAL A 99 -13.84 6.94 0.67
C VAL A 99 -12.90 5.78 1.03
N PRO A 100 -11.65 6.05 1.46
CA PRO A 100 -10.71 5.02 1.85
C PRO A 100 -11.16 4.30 3.12
N VAL A 101 -11.35 2.98 3.03
CA VAL A 101 -11.66 2.14 4.20
C VAL A 101 -10.41 1.47 4.79
N THR A 102 -9.27 1.55 4.09
CA THR A 102 -7.98 0.99 4.51
C THR A 102 -7.58 1.44 5.92
N ILE A 103 -7.85 2.70 6.29
CA ILE A 103 -7.52 3.25 7.62
C ILE A 103 -8.31 2.54 8.73
N ILE A 104 -9.60 2.32 8.52
CA ILE A 104 -10.47 1.62 9.48
C ILE A 104 -10.07 0.15 9.54
N THR A 105 -9.74 -0.44 8.39
CA THR A 105 -9.22 -1.81 8.30
C THR A 105 -7.93 -1.99 9.10
N ALA A 106 -6.98 -1.04 8.98
CA ALA A 106 -5.74 -1.05 9.76
C ALA A 106 -6.01 -0.97 11.27
N LEU A 107 -6.96 -0.13 11.71
CA LEU A 107 -7.35 -0.04 13.11
C LEU A 107 -8.04 -1.33 13.61
N ILE A 108 -8.89 -1.96 12.81
CA ILE A 108 -9.52 -3.26 13.15
C ILE A 108 -8.45 -4.33 13.35
N LEU A 109 -7.49 -4.42 12.43
CA LEU A 109 -6.37 -5.37 12.53
C LEU A 109 -5.49 -5.11 13.74
N ALA A 110 -5.10 -3.86 13.99
CA ALA A 110 -4.34 -3.48 15.18
C ALA A 110 -5.12 -3.74 16.48
N THR A 111 -6.45 -3.58 16.47
CA THR A 111 -7.34 -3.95 17.60
C THR A 111 -7.33 -5.45 17.86
N ALA A 112 -7.12 -6.26 16.81
CA ALA A 112 -6.93 -7.71 16.90
C ALA A 112 -5.46 -8.13 17.16
N ASN A 113 -4.58 -7.17 17.49
CA ASN A 113 -3.13 -7.36 17.67
C ASN A 113 -2.36 -7.81 16.42
N VAL A 114 -2.96 -7.71 15.23
CA VAL A 114 -2.24 -7.94 13.96
C VAL A 114 -1.41 -6.68 13.66
N PRO A 115 -0.07 -6.77 13.58
CA PRO A 115 0.75 -5.61 13.28
C PRO A 115 0.52 -5.14 11.84
N VAL A 116 0.23 -3.85 11.67
CA VAL A 116 -0.04 -3.25 10.37
C VAL A 116 0.97 -2.15 10.10
N VAL A 117 1.59 -2.20 8.92
CA VAL A 117 2.44 -1.14 8.38
C VAL A 117 1.76 -0.55 7.15
N LEU A 118 1.52 0.75 7.20
CA LEU A 118 1.12 1.57 6.07
C LEU A 118 2.34 2.32 5.55
N HIS A 119 2.27 2.78 4.31
CA HIS A 119 3.28 3.64 3.74
C HIS A 119 2.70 4.55 2.67
N GLY A 120 3.32 5.71 2.51
CA GLY A 120 2.82 6.75 1.62
C GLY A 120 3.58 8.05 1.80
N GLY A 121 3.14 9.09 1.11
CA GLY A 121 3.66 10.44 1.28
C GLY A 121 2.53 11.46 1.19
N ASP A 122 2.86 12.64 0.71
CA ASP A 122 1.89 13.72 0.50
C ASP A 122 1.02 13.50 -0.73
N PHE A 123 0.24 14.52 -1.08
CA PHE A 123 -0.48 14.58 -2.34
C PHE A 123 0.48 14.36 -3.51
N MET A 124 0.21 13.32 -4.31
CA MET A 124 1.09 12.92 -5.40
C MET A 124 0.35 12.93 -6.75
N PRO A 125 1.04 13.30 -7.85
CA PRO A 125 0.50 13.15 -9.19
C PRO A 125 0.22 11.68 -9.56
N THR A 126 -0.74 11.42 -10.43
CA THR A 126 -1.48 12.42 -11.24
C THR A 126 -2.86 12.73 -10.69
N LYS A 127 -3.30 11.98 -9.69
CA LYS A 127 -4.68 12.06 -9.20
C LYS A 127 -4.85 13.15 -8.14
N TYR A 128 -3.84 13.38 -7.30
CA TYR A 128 -3.95 14.29 -6.15
C TYR A 128 -5.15 13.96 -5.25
N GLY A 129 -5.43 12.66 -5.07
CA GLY A 129 -6.42 12.22 -4.10
C GLY A 129 -5.91 12.37 -2.67
N ILE A 130 -6.82 12.25 -1.69
CA ILE A 130 -6.44 12.31 -0.27
C ILE A 130 -5.39 11.21 0.05
N PRO A 131 -4.22 11.56 0.59
CA PRO A 131 -3.22 10.59 0.99
C PRO A 131 -3.54 10.03 2.39
N LEU A 132 -2.97 8.86 2.72
CA LEU A 132 -3.19 8.23 4.03
C LEU A 132 -2.71 9.11 5.20
N VAL A 133 -1.61 9.86 5.01
CA VAL A 133 -1.03 10.72 6.05
C VAL A 133 -1.99 11.86 6.45
N ASP A 134 -2.68 12.47 5.48
CA ASP A 134 -3.67 13.53 5.72
C ASP A 134 -4.87 13.00 6.52
N ILE A 135 -5.32 11.78 6.21
CA ILE A 135 -6.41 11.14 6.97
C ILE A 135 -6.00 10.89 8.41
N TRP A 136 -4.80 10.36 8.64
CA TRP A 136 -4.28 10.13 10.00
C TRP A 136 -4.15 11.44 10.79
N GLN A 137 -3.60 12.50 10.18
CA GLN A 137 -3.50 13.82 10.81
C GLN A 137 -4.88 14.36 11.19
N GLN A 138 -5.86 14.25 10.30
CA GLN A 138 -7.23 14.65 10.56
C GLN A 138 -7.93 13.79 11.61
N LEU A 139 -7.47 12.55 11.80
CA LEU A 139 -7.87 11.69 12.90
C LEU A 139 -7.12 12.03 14.19
N GLY A 140 -6.10 12.89 14.18
CA GLY A 140 -5.33 13.34 15.34
C GLY A 140 -4.05 12.56 15.60
N VAL A 141 -3.52 11.87 14.59
CA VAL A 141 -2.24 11.13 14.64
C VAL A 141 -1.33 11.69 13.55
N ASP A 142 -0.24 12.34 13.93
CA ASP A 142 0.69 12.93 12.96
C ASP A 142 1.93 12.05 12.81
N PHE A 143 1.94 11.24 11.75
CA PHE A 143 3.11 10.43 11.40
C PHE A 143 4.19 11.23 10.65
N SER A 144 3.87 12.41 10.12
CA SER A 144 4.78 13.16 9.24
C SER A 144 5.97 13.77 9.99
N THR A 145 5.80 14.00 11.29
CA THR A 145 6.81 14.59 12.19
C THR A 145 7.75 13.58 12.81
N LEU A 146 7.43 12.28 12.73
CA LEU A 146 8.19 11.22 13.37
C LEU A 146 9.44 10.87 12.56
N ASN A 147 10.61 10.87 13.19
CA ASN A 147 11.75 10.14 12.64
C ASN A 147 11.51 8.62 12.69
N LEU A 148 12.39 7.84 12.06
CA LEU A 148 12.20 6.38 11.95
C LEU A 148 12.15 5.68 13.32
N ALA A 149 12.95 6.12 14.30
CA ALA A 149 12.97 5.52 15.63
C ALA A 149 11.69 5.81 16.42
N GLN A 150 11.13 7.01 16.29
CA GLN A 150 9.81 7.35 16.84
C GLN A 150 8.70 6.56 16.15
N ALA A 151 8.74 6.43 14.82
CA ALA A 151 7.79 5.59 14.07
C ALA A 151 7.86 4.12 14.50
N GLN A 152 9.07 3.59 14.75
CA GLN A 152 9.30 2.26 15.31
C GLN A 152 8.68 2.12 16.71
N SER A 153 8.86 3.12 17.57
CA SER A 153 8.30 3.14 18.92
C SER A 153 6.76 3.06 18.89
N VAL A 154 6.12 3.87 18.03
CA VAL A 154 4.67 3.84 17.83
C VAL A 154 4.22 2.47 17.32
N TYR A 155 4.90 1.93 16.31
CA TYR A 155 4.59 0.61 15.75
C TYR A 155 4.68 -0.49 16.81
N ASN A 156 5.74 -0.52 17.61
CA ASN A 156 5.97 -1.53 18.66
C ASN A 156 4.92 -1.49 19.77
N GLN A 157 4.40 -0.31 20.10
CA GLN A 157 3.45 -0.15 21.20
C GLN A 157 2.00 -0.35 20.77
N THR A 158 1.67 -0.01 19.52
CA THR A 158 0.27 0.08 19.08
C THR A 158 -0.13 -0.98 18.07
N ASN A 159 0.83 -1.77 17.56
CA ASN A 159 0.68 -2.65 16.40
C ASN A 159 0.39 -1.89 15.09
N LEU A 160 0.57 -0.57 15.04
CA LEU A 160 0.30 0.23 13.85
C LEU A 160 1.43 1.21 13.57
N GLY A 161 2.02 1.12 12.38
CA GLY A 161 3.07 2.01 11.90
C GLY A 161 2.72 2.62 10.55
N LEU A 162 3.24 3.82 10.29
CA LEU A 162 3.24 4.42 8.97
C LEU A 162 4.66 4.86 8.60
N VAL A 163 5.15 4.39 7.45
CA VAL A 163 6.40 4.88 6.87
C VAL A 163 6.09 6.03 5.92
N TYR A 164 6.46 7.23 6.35
CA TYR A 164 6.22 8.48 5.66
C TYR A 164 7.39 8.79 4.72
N LEU A 165 7.15 8.64 3.41
CA LEU A 165 8.17 8.68 2.36
C LEU A 165 9.09 9.91 2.42
N PRO A 166 8.59 11.16 2.62
CA PRO A 166 9.45 12.34 2.69
C PRO A 166 10.49 12.28 3.81
N GLN A 167 10.11 11.74 4.97
CA GLN A 167 10.98 11.67 6.15
C GLN A 167 11.83 10.41 6.18
N HIS A 168 11.27 9.27 5.77
CA HIS A 168 11.90 7.96 5.94
C HIS A 168 12.60 7.45 4.68
N PHE A 169 12.25 7.94 3.49
CA PHE A 169 12.97 7.62 2.26
C PHE A 169 13.04 8.83 1.30
N PRO A 170 13.74 9.91 1.69
CA PRO A 170 13.77 11.18 0.95
C PRO A 170 14.28 11.04 -0.48
N ALA A 171 15.21 10.10 -0.74
CA ALA A 171 15.67 9.81 -2.09
C ALA A 171 14.54 9.34 -3.02
N ALA A 172 13.65 8.46 -2.55
CA ALA A 172 12.48 8.03 -3.30
C ALA A 172 11.44 9.15 -3.40
N HIS A 173 11.26 9.95 -2.34
CA HIS A 173 10.39 11.14 -2.39
C HIS A 173 10.82 12.14 -3.46
N SER A 174 12.12 12.29 -3.75
CA SER A 174 12.61 13.19 -4.81
C SER A 174 11.99 12.90 -6.19
N PHE A 175 11.54 11.65 -6.44
CA PHE A 175 10.87 11.29 -7.69
C PHE A 175 9.53 11.99 -7.87
N VAL A 176 8.89 12.46 -6.81
CA VAL A 176 7.60 13.16 -6.88
C VAL A 176 7.70 14.38 -7.77
N THR A 177 8.76 15.19 -7.62
CA THR A 177 8.98 16.40 -8.44
C THR A 177 9.07 16.10 -9.93
N PHE A 178 9.74 15.01 -10.32
CA PHE A 178 9.78 14.56 -11.71
C PHE A 178 8.40 14.08 -12.19
N ARG A 179 7.67 13.34 -11.34
CA ARG A 179 6.32 12.86 -11.65
C ARG A 179 5.33 14.01 -11.87
N GLU A 180 5.49 15.12 -11.15
CA GLU A 180 4.67 16.33 -11.30
C GLU A 180 4.89 16.96 -12.67
N GLN A 181 6.15 17.17 -13.05
CA GLN A 181 6.51 17.74 -14.36
C GLN A 181 6.08 16.84 -15.52
N ILE A 182 6.16 15.51 -15.34
CA ILE A 182 5.83 14.52 -16.36
C ILE A 182 4.31 14.31 -16.50
N GLY A 183 3.55 14.43 -15.41
CA GLY A 183 2.10 14.24 -15.42
C GLY A 183 1.65 12.81 -15.74
N LYS A 184 2.46 11.79 -15.44
CA LYS A 184 2.14 10.36 -15.61
C LYS A 184 2.74 9.51 -14.48
N ARG A 185 2.08 8.38 -14.17
CA ARG A 185 2.60 7.38 -13.21
C ARG A 185 3.77 6.58 -13.81
N PRO A 186 5.00 6.64 -13.29
CA PRO A 186 6.08 5.80 -13.77
C PRO A 186 5.94 4.36 -13.23
N PRO A 187 6.75 3.40 -13.71
CA PRO A 187 6.81 2.05 -13.15
C PRO A 187 7.08 2.00 -11.63
N PHE A 188 7.76 3.00 -11.07
CA PHE A 188 7.93 3.15 -9.61
C PHE A 188 6.60 3.18 -8.87
N ALA A 189 5.54 3.77 -9.44
CA ALA A 189 4.19 3.75 -8.86
C ALA A 189 3.60 2.34 -8.73
N THR A 190 4.07 1.40 -9.56
CA THR A 190 3.70 -0.01 -9.46
C THR A 190 4.57 -0.74 -8.43
N ALA A 191 5.86 -0.39 -8.33
CA ALA A 191 6.76 -0.92 -7.31
C ALA A 191 6.33 -0.50 -5.90
N GLU A 192 5.94 0.76 -5.72
CA GLU A 192 5.44 1.33 -4.47
C GLU A 192 4.28 0.51 -3.88
N LEU A 193 3.41 -0.10 -4.70
CA LEU A 193 2.29 -0.92 -4.23
C LEU A 193 2.71 -2.21 -3.53
N VAL A 194 3.91 -2.71 -3.83
CA VAL A 194 4.42 -4.01 -3.36
C VAL A 194 5.76 -3.87 -2.64
N TRP A 195 6.10 -2.65 -2.25
CA TRP A 195 7.27 -2.35 -1.42
C TRP A 195 6.99 -2.69 0.04
N SER A 196 7.97 -3.27 0.73
CA SER A 196 7.93 -3.48 2.18
C SER A 196 8.91 -2.52 2.85
N PRO A 197 8.44 -1.51 3.59
CA PRO A 197 9.31 -0.62 4.36
C PRO A 197 9.54 -1.14 5.79
N ILE A 198 9.47 -2.45 5.97
CA ILE A 198 9.78 -3.18 7.20
C ILE A 198 10.67 -4.37 6.84
N ALA A 199 11.73 -4.58 7.60
CA ALA A 199 12.69 -5.66 7.40
C ALA A 199 12.14 -6.97 7.95
N GLY A 200 12.38 -8.09 7.26
CA GLY A 200 11.95 -9.42 7.70
C GLY A 200 10.78 -10.00 6.89
N ASP A 201 10.21 -11.09 7.39
CA ASP A 201 9.10 -11.80 6.72
C ASP A 201 7.76 -11.14 7.08
N VAL A 202 7.05 -10.70 6.06
CA VAL A 202 5.79 -9.96 6.18
C VAL A 202 4.76 -10.48 5.19
N HIS A 203 3.49 -10.21 5.50
CA HIS A 203 2.41 -10.42 4.55
C HIS A 203 2.16 -9.14 3.73
N LEU A 204 2.53 -9.15 2.45
CA LEU A 204 2.28 -8.01 1.55
C LEU A 204 0.84 -8.03 1.02
N VAL A 205 0.06 -7.00 1.29
CA VAL A 205 -1.23 -6.79 0.63
C VAL A 205 -1.08 -5.67 -0.37
N ALA A 206 -1.48 -5.90 -1.63
CA ALA A 206 -1.40 -4.87 -2.66
C ALA A 206 -2.64 -4.83 -3.53
N GLY A 207 -3.08 -3.62 -3.84
CA GLY A 207 -4.16 -3.38 -4.78
C GLY A 207 -3.71 -3.41 -6.24
N PHE A 208 -4.59 -3.81 -7.15
CA PHE A 208 -4.40 -3.69 -8.59
C PHE A 208 -5.72 -3.37 -9.32
N VAL A 209 -5.62 -2.92 -10.58
CA VAL A 209 -6.79 -2.54 -11.39
C VAL A 209 -7.07 -3.49 -12.55
N HIS A 210 -6.05 -4.14 -13.10
CA HIS A 210 -6.15 -5.05 -14.25
C HIS A 210 -5.34 -6.34 -14.03
N PRO A 211 -5.82 -7.51 -14.51
CA PRO A 211 -5.15 -8.80 -14.29
C PRO A 211 -3.66 -8.88 -14.65
N PRO A 212 -3.15 -8.22 -15.71
CA PRO A 212 -1.71 -8.28 -16.02
C PRO A 212 -0.81 -7.70 -14.92
N THR A 213 -1.33 -6.81 -14.07
CA THR A 213 -0.57 -6.28 -12.93
C THR A 213 -0.46 -7.32 -11.82
N GLU A 214 -1.53 -8.11 -11.58
CA GLU A 214 -1.53 -9.21 -10.59
C GLU A 214 -0.48 -10.26 -10.95
N GLU A 215 -0.47 -10.71 -12.21
CA GLU A 215 0.51 -11.67 -12.71
C GLU A 215 1.94 -11.14 -12.57
N ARG A 216 2.18 -9.88 -12.96
CA ARG A 216 3.49 -9.24 -12.80
C ARG A 216 3.94 -9.24 -11.33
N PHE A 217 3.06 -8.92 -10.38
CA PHE A 217 3.40 -8.96 -8.96
C PHE A 217 3.78 -10.36 -8.51
N ARG A 218 3.00 -11.38 -8.89
CA ARG A 218 3.29 -12.77 -8.53
C ARG A 218 4.65 -13.26 -9.04
N GLU A 219 4.96 -12.99 -10.31
CA GLU A 219 6.25 -13.38 -10.87
C GLU A 219 7.41 -12.60 -10.22
N THR A 220 7.21 -11.32 -9.90
CA THR A 220 8.18 -10.53 -9.12
C THR A 220 8.40 -11.11 -7.72
N PHE A 221 7.33 -11.52 -7.04
CA PHE A 221 7.40 -12.16 -5.72
C PHE A 221 8.14 -13.50 -5.77
N LYS A 222 7.90 -14.31 -6.81
CA LYS A 222 8.64 -15.55 -7.05
C LYS A 222 10.14 -15.28 -7.21
N LEU A 223 10.53 -14.28 -7.98
CA LEU A 223 11.94 -13.88 -8.16
C LEU A 223 12.59 -13.36 -6.87
N ARG A 224 11.81 -12.73 -5.99
CA ARG A 224 12.28 -12.18 -4.71
C ARG A 224 12.12 -13.13 -3.53
N GLY A 225 11.52 -14.31 -3.73
CA GLY A 225 11.24 -15.26 -2.65
C GLY A 225 10.15 -14.81 -1.67
N THR A 226 9.32 -13.82 -2.04
CA THR A 226 8.18 -13.37 -1.23
C THR A 226 7.07 -14.41 -1.29
N LYS A 227 6.80 -15.07 -0.17
CA LYS A 227 5.81 -16.16 -0.08
C LYS A 227 4.44 -15.68 0.40
N ASN A 228 4.40 -14.67 1.27
CA ASN A 228 3.21 -14.21 1.95
C ASN A 228 2.70 -12.92 1.31
N TYR A 229 1.65 -13.04 0.48
CA TYR A 229 0.98 -11.92 -0.14
C TYR A 229 -0.54 -12.13 -0.37
N THR A 230 -1.27 -11.02 -0.49
CA THR A 230 -2.66 -10.96 -0.94
C THR A 230 -2.78 -9.85 -1.97
N LEU A 231 -3.24 -10.19 -3.18
CA LEU A 231 -3.42 -9.20 -4.25
C LEU A 231 -4.91 -8.96 -4.46
N VAL A 232 -5.36 -7.72 -4.33
CA VAL A 232 -6.78 -7.35 -4.37
C VAL A 232 -7.06 -6.53 -5.61
N LYS A 233 -8.06 -6.90 -6.42
CA LYS A 233 -8.58 -6.00 -7.46
C LYS A 233 -9.46 -4.91 -6.83
N GLY A 234 -8.85 -4.09 -5.99
CA GLY A 234 -9.55 -3.20 -5.09
C GLY A 234 -10.00 -1.90 -5.74
N LEU A 235 -10.78 -1.14 -4.97
CA LEU A 235 -11.25 0.18 -5.36
C LEU A 235 -10.06 1.07 -5.71
N GLU A 236 -10.10 1.66 -6.89
CA GLU A 236 -9.05 2.57 -7.36
C GLU A 236 -7.62 2.01 -7.33
N GLY A 237 -7.46 0.68 -7.25
CA GLY A 237 -6.17 0.01 -7.12
C GLY A 237 -5.61 -0.04 -5.69
N SER A 238 -6.42 0.17 -4.65
CA SER A 238 -6.02 -0.05 -3.25
C SER A 238 -6.32 -1.47 -2.76
N CYS A 239 -6.03 -1.72 -1.49
CA CYS A 239 -6.39 -2.95 -0.77
C CYS A 239 -7.89 -3.04 -0.40
N ASP A 240 -8.72 -2.07 -0.78
CA ASP A 240 -10.13 -2.02 -0.38
C ASP A 240 -11.01 -2.86 -1.34
N LEU A 241 -11.77 -3.78 -0.77
CA LEU A 241 -12.78 -4.57 -1.45
C LEU A 241 -13.98 -3.70 -1.82
N ALA A 242 -14.48 -3.91 -3.04
CA ALA A 242 -15.69 -3.27 -3.52
C ALA A 242 -16.94 -4.00 -2.98
N ARG A 243 -17.97 -3.24 -2.65
CA ARG A 243 -19.32 -3.73 -2.32
C ARG A 243 -20.24 -3.79 -3.53
N SER A 244 -19.92 -3.04 -4.58
CA SER A 244 -20.73 -2.92 -5.80
C SER A 244 -20.53 -4.05 -6.80
N ARG A 245 -19.57 -4.94 -6.56
CA ARG A 245 -19.19 -6.03 -7.47
C ARG A 245 -18.47 -7.15 -6.73
N THR A 246 -18.48 -8.35 -7.29
CA THR A 246 -17.63 -9.46 -6.85
C THR A 246 -16.15 -9.06 -6.84
N GLY A 247 -15.50 -9.25 -5.69
CA GLY A 247 -14.07 -9.06 -5.51
C GLY A 247 -13.27 -10.16 -6.21
N ILE A 248 -12.16 -9.80 -6.85
CA ILE A 248 -11.17 -10.76 -7.37
C ILE A 248 -9.94 -10.63 -6.50
N ILE A 249 -9.61 -11.68 -5.77
CA ILE A 249 -8.59 -11.65 -4.74
C ILE A 249 -7.66 -12.84 -4.94
N ALA A 250 -6.40 -12.55 -5.16
CA ALA A 250 -5.33 -13.53 -5.34
C ALA A 250 -4.70 -13.82 -3.98
N LEU A 251 -4.82 -15.06 -3.51
CA LEU A 251 -4.34 -15.51 -2.20
C LEU A 251 -3.07 -16.34 -2.38
N SER A 252 -1.97 -15.92 -1.78
CA SER A 252 -0.82 -16.81 -1.60
C SER A 252 -1.09 -17.82 -0.49
N GLN A 253 -0.64 -19.05 -0.70
CA GLN A 253 -0.56 -20.08 0.31
C GLN A 253 0.83 -20.72 0.15
N PRO A 254 1.67 -20.78 1.20
CA PRO A 254 3.05 -21.26 1.09
C PRO A 254 3.20 -22.64 0.41
N ASP A 255 2.20 -23.50 0.59
CA ASP A 255 2.25 -24.91 0.20
C ASP A 255 1.15 -25.32 -0.79
N LYS A 256 0.43 -24.37 -1.39
CA LYS A 256 -0.60 -24.68 -2.39
C LYS A 256 -0.43 -23.87 -3.66
N GLU A 257 -0.97 -24.44 -4.73
CA GLU A 257 -1.17 -23.71 -5.96
C GLU A 257 -1.97 -22.45 -5.70
N PHE A 258 -1.64 -21.42 -6.47
CA PHE A 258 -2.26 -20.12 -6.42
C PHE A 258 -3.79 -20.20 -6.50
N GLU A 259 -4.48 -19.45 -5.63
CA GLU A 259 -5.95 -19.41 -5.58
C GLU A 259 -6.46 -17.98 -5.86
N ARG A 260 -7.50 -17.88 -6.71
CA ARG A 260 -8.32 -16.67 -6.81
C ARG A 260 -9.63 -16.89 -6.08
N LEU A 261 -9.80 -16.17 -4.98
CA LEU A 261 -11.10 -16.04 -4.31
C LEU A 261 -11.96 -15.03 -5.08
N LEU A 262 -13.17 -15.46 -5.44
CA LEU A 262 -14.24 -14.61 -5.93
C LEU A 262 -15.19 -14.31 -4.79
N LEU A 263 -15.01 -13.16 -4.13
CA LEU A 263 -15.81 -12.79 -2.97
C LEU A 263 -17.00 -11.95 -3.40
N ASP A 264 -18.20 -12.52 -3.37
CA ASP A 264 -19.44 -11.81 -3.68
C ASP A 264 -19.97 -11.07 -2.43
N PRO A 265 -19.96 -9.72 -2.44
CA PRO A 265 -20.48 -8.96 -1.30
C PRO A 265 -21.98 -9.17 -1.09
N TYR A 266 -22.77 -9.47 -2.15
CA TYR A 266 -24.21 -9.69 -2.02
C TYR A 266 -24.51 -11.01 -1.31
N GLN A 267 -23.76 -12.07 -1.61
CA GLN A 267 -23.87 -13.35 -0.89
C GLN A 267 -23.46 -13.23 0.57
N SER A 268 -22.50 -12.35 0.86
CA SER A 268 -22.02 -12.08 2.22
C SER A 268 -22.90 -11.10 3.00
N GLY A 269 -23.98 -10.57 2.41
CA GLY A 269 -24.87 -9.57 3.05
C GLY A 269 -24.35 -8.12 3.07
N PHE A 270 -23.23 -7.84 2.41
CA PHE A 270 -22.59 -6.51 2.37
C PHE A 270 -22.69 -5.80 1.01
N GLY A 271 -23.41 -6.37 0.04
CA GLY A 271 -23.63 -5.79 -1.28
C GLY A 271 -24.21 -4.38 -1.21
N GLY A 272 -23.80 -3.49 -2.11
CA GLY A 272 -24.30 -2.12 -2.17
C GLY A 272 -23.37 -1.14 -2.85
N CYS A 273 -23.67 0.15 -2.73
CA CYS A 273 -22.82 1.20 -3.28
C CYS A 273 -21.53 1.34 -2.47
N ASP A 274 -20.42 1.53 -3.18
CA ASP A 274 -19.17 1.97 -2.55
C ASP A 274 -19.30 3.45 -2.15
N PRO A 275 -18.94 3.83 -0.90
CA PRO A 275 -19.10 5.20 -0.43
C PRO A 275 -18.34 6.20 -1.30
N ILE A 276 -19.05 7.17 -1.85
CA ILE A 276 -18.51 8.16 -2.79
C ILE A 276 -17.63 9.15 -2.04
N PHE A 277 -16.49 9.49 -2.64
CA PHE A 277 -15.64 10.57 -2.15
C PHE A 277 -16.18 11.91 -2.66
N GLU A 278 -16.88 12.66 -1.81
CA GLU A 278 -17.41 13.97 -2.17
C GLU A 278 -16.39 15.09 -1.97
N SER A 279 -15.74 15.11 -0.81
CA SER A 279 -14.71 16.08 -0.43
C SER A 279 -13.89 15.55 0.74
N ASN A 280 -12.71 16.14 1.02
CA ASN A 280 -11.91 15.75 2.18
C ASN A 280 -12.71 15.88 3.49
N PRO A 281 -13.38 17.03 3.81
CA PRO A 281 -14.14 17.14 5.06
C PRO A 281 -15.25 16.10 5.22
N ALA A 282 -16.01 15.82 4.15
CA ALA A 282 -17.08 14.82 4.17
C ALA A 282 -16.54 13.40 4.38
N ALA A 283 -15.44 13.04 3.68
CA ALA A 283 -14.80 11.75 3.85
C ALA A 283 -14.25 11.55 5.27
N ILE A 284 -13.59 12.57 5.83
CA ILE A 284 -13.06 12.52 7.20
C ILE A 284 -14.18 12.41 8.24
N ALA A 285 -15.27 13.16 8.10
CA ALA A 285 -16.42 13.06 8.99
C ALA A 285 -16.98 11.63 9.00
N LEU A 286 -17.20 11.06 7.81
CA LEU A 286 -17.70 9.70 7.65
C LEU A 286 -16.77 8.64 8.26
N ILE A 287 -15.45 8.78 8.07
CA ILE A 287 -14.45 7.89 8.69
C ILE A 287 -14.51 8.00 10.22
N LYS A 288 -14.55 9.22 10.78
CA LYS A 288 -14.64 9.46 12.23
C LYS A 288 -15.88 8.83 12.84
N GLU A 289 -17.05 9.06 12.24
CA GLU A 289 -18.32 8.47 12.68
C GLU A 289 -18.28 6.94 12.63
N THR A 290 -17.66 6.36 11.59
CA THR A 290 -17.55 4.90 11.46
C THR A 290 -16.65 4.32 12.55
N ILE A 291 -15.52 4.97 12.86
CA ILE A 291 -14.62 4.56 13.94
C ILE A 291 -15.32 4.59 15.30
N GLN A 292 -16.23 5.56 15.51
CA GLN A 292 -17.06 5.67 16.70
C GLN A 292 -18.19 4.63 16.76
N GLY A 293 -18.35 3.79 15.73
CA GLY A 293 -19.40 2.77 15.66
C GLY A 293 -20.76 3.30 15.25
N HIS A 294 -20.86 4.56 14.78
CA HIS A 294 -22.12 5.10 14.29
C HIS A 294 -22.53 4.46 12.96
N HIS A 295 -23.82 4.19 12.79
CA HIS A 295 -24.37 3.71 11.53
C HIS A 295 -24.31 4.81 10.46
N ASN A 296 -23.57 4.55 9.39
CA ASN A 296 -23.46 5.42 8.22
C ASN A 296 -23.16 4.59 6.96
N GLN A 297 -23.01 5.25 5.81
CA GLN A 297 -22.78 4.57 4.52
C GLN A 297 -21.44 3.81 4.42
N LEU A 298 -20.44 4.15 5.24
CA LEU A 298 -19.11 3.53 5.24
C LEU A 298 -19.03 2.31 6.17
N LEU A 299 -19.85 2.25 7.22
CA LEU A 299 -19.84 1.15 8.20
C LEU A 299 -19.88 -0.25 7.56
N PRO A 300 -20.78 -0.57 6.60
CA PRO A 300 -20.78 -1.92 6.03
C PRO A 300 -19.54 -2.21 5.18
N ALA A 301 -18.91 -1.18 4.59
CA ALA A 301 -17.63 -1.36 3.90
C ALA A 301 -16.49 -1.64 4.89
N ALA A 302 -16.51 -0.99 6.06
CA ALA A 302 -15.55 -1.24 7.13
C ALA A 302 -15.67 -2.66 7.69
N ILE A 303 -16.88 -3.15 7.91
CA ILE A 303 -17.14 -4.52 8.37
C ILE A 303 -16.69 -5.53 7.32
N PHE A 304 -17.09 -5.34 6.05
CA PHE A 304 -16.73 -6.25 4.97
C PHE A 304 -15.21 -6.35 4.75
N ASN A 305 -14.52 -5.21 4.72
CA ASN A 305 -13.06 -5.20 4.57
C ASN A 305 -12.36 -5.74 5.82
N GLY A 306 -12.71 -5.24 7.00
CA GLY A 306 -12.13 -5.67 8.27
C GLY A 306 -12.29 -7.17 8.49
N GLY A 307 -13.49 -7.70 8.29
CA GLY A 307 -13.77 -9.12 8.48
C GLY A 307 -13.07 -10.02 7.46
N PHE A 308 -12.97 -9.60 6.20
CA PHE A 308 -12.15 -10.31 5.22
C PHE A 308 -10.68 -10.42 5.68
N TYR A 309 -10.10 -9.33 6.17
CA TYR A 309 -8.70 -9.35 6.61
C TYR A 309 -8.50 -10.09 7.93
N LEU A 310 -9.44 -10.02 8.87
CA LEU A 310 -9.43 -10.83 10.09
C LEU A 310 -9.41 -12.34 9.77
N TRP A 311 -10.27 -12.77 8.84
CA TRP A 311 -10.24 -14.14 8.33
C TRP A 311 -8.93 -14.47 7.59
N ARG A 312 -8.48 -13.56 6.71
CA ARG A 312 -7.29 -13.78 5.89
C ARG A 312 -6.03 -14.00 6.73
N PHE A 313 -5.93 -13.31 7.87
CA PHE A 313 -4.84 -13.42 8.83
C PHE A 313 -5.14 -14.38 9.98
N GLN A 314 -6.13 -15.25 9.80
CA GLN A 314 -6.44 -16.37 10.70
C GLN A 314 -6.79 -15.94 12.13
N ILE A 315 -7.31 -14.72 12.29
CA ILE A 315 -7.91 -14.28 13.55
C ILE A 315 -9.28 -14.93 13.76
N THR A 316 -9.96 -15.25 12.67
CA THR A 316 -11.23 -15.98 12.67
C THR A 316 -11.18 -17.15 11.70
N GLU A 317 -11.91 -18.23 12.02
CA GLU A 317 -11.91 -19.46 11.21
C GLU A 317 -12.68 -19.31 9.89
N THR A 318 -13.71 -18.46 9.88
CA THR A 318 -14.57 -18.23 8.72
C THR A 318 -14.70 -16.74 8.38
N LEU A 319 -15.17 -16.45 7.17
CA LEU A 319 -15.47 -15.09 6.74
C LEU A 319 -16.61 -14.49 7.57
N GLU A 320 -17.65 -15.27 7.85
CA GLU A 320 -18.82 -14.85 8.62
C GLU A 320 -18.44 -14.45 10.05
N SER A 321 -17.60 -15.25 10.70
CA SER A 321 -17.06 -14.93 12.03
C SER A 321 -16.12 -13.72 11.99
N GLY A 322 -15.38 -13.53 10.89
CA GLY A 322 -14.60 -12.32 10.63
C GLY A 322 -15.46 -11.07 10.54
N PHE A 323 -16.54 -11.11 9.76
CA PHE A 323 -17.48 -10.00 9.64
C PHE A 323 -18.14 -9.67 10.98
N ALA A 324 -18.61 -10.69 11.71
CA ALA A 324 -19.20 -10.50 13.04
C ALA A 324 -18.22 -9.87 14.04
N LEU A 325 -16.95 -10.30 14.03
CA LEU A 325 -15.92 -9.74 14.90
C LEU A 325 -15.59 -8.28 14.54
N ALA A 326 -15.48 -7.95 13.25
CA ALA A 326 -15.26 -6.59 12.79
C ALA A 326 -16.40 -5.65 13.21
N GLU A 327 -17.65 -6.10 13.02
CA GLU A 327 -18.84 -5.37 13.47
C GLU A 327 -18.85 -5.16 14.98
N GLN A 328 -18.56 -6.21 15.76
CA GLN A 328 -18.46 -6.12 17.21
C GLN A 328 -17.39 -5.10 17.64
N MET A 329 -16.18 -5.15 17.05
CA MET A 329 -15.08 -4.24 17.41
C MET A 329 -15.42 -2.77 17.14
N LEU A 330 -16.14 -2.48 16.04
CA LEU A 330 -16.60 -1.13 15.71
C LEU A 330 -17.72 -0.68 16.66
N THR A 331 -18.77 -1.47 16.81
CA THR A 331 -19.98 -1.10 17.57
C THR A 331 -19.77 -1.06 19.09
N THR A 332 -18.81 -1.84 19.61
CA THR A 332 -18.44 -1.80 21.04
C THR A 332 -17.36 -0.76 21.35
N GLY A 333 -16.93 0.05 20.38
CA GLY A 333 -15.97 1.13 20.57
C GLY A 333 -14.50 0.69 20.74
N LYS A 334 -14.17 -0.59 20.53
CA LYS A 334 -12.80 -1.09 20.63
C LYS A 334 -11.88 -0.45 19.59
N VAL A 335 -12.37 -0.26 18.36
CA VAL A 335 -11.63 0.43 17.29
C VAL A 335 -11.39 1.91 17.65
N ALA A 336 -12.40 2.59 18.22
CA ALA A 336 -12.24 3.97 18.71
C ALA A 336 -11.20 4.05 19.84
N HIS A 337 -11.20 3.07 20.75
CA HIS A 337 -10.20 2.98 21.81
C HIS A 337 -8.78 2.75 21.26
N LYS A 338 -8.61 1.88 20.26
CA LYS A 338 -7.32 1.67 19.59
C LYS A 338 -6.82 2.95 18.91
N LEU A 339 -7.71 3.73 18.29
CA LEU A 339 -7.33 5.05 17.77
C LEU A 339 -6.90 6.00 18.90
N PHE A 340 -7.59 6.01 20.04
CA PHE A 340 -7.20 6.82 21.20
C PHE A 340 -5.81 6.44 21.72
N GLU A 341 -5.53 5.15 21.92
CA GLU A 341 -4.20 4.63 22.28
C GLU A 341 -3.12 5.11 21.31
N LEU A 342 -3.38 5.00 20.00
CA LEU A 342 -2.46 5.45 18.97
C LEU A 342 -2.16 6.95 19.06
N LYS A 343 -3.17 7.79 19.32
CA LYS A 343 -2.97 9.23 19.53
C LYS A 343 -2.10 9.51 20.74
N SER A 344 -2.36 8.84 21.86
CA SER A 344 -1.58 9.02 23.09
C SER A 344 -0.11 8.70 22.85
N VAL A 345 0.20 7.52 22.31
CA VAL A 345 1.58 7.11 22.02
C VAL A 345 2.26 8.02 21.00
N ASN A 346 1.53 8.45 19.95
CA ASN A 346 2.06 9.39 18.95
C ASN A 346 2.39 10.76 19.55
N SER A 347 1.56 11.27 20.47
CA SER A 347 1.79 12.56 21.14
C SER A 347 2.95 12.56 22.14
N GLU A 348 3.37 11.37 22.60
CA GLU A 348 4.50 11.19 23.51
C GLU A 348 5.84 11.04 22.78
N GLN A 349 5.83 10.86 21.45
CA GLN A 349 7.05 10.83 20.63
C GLN A 349 7.56 12.25 20.37
#